data_AF-A0A7Y3BWB6-F1
#
_entry.id   AF-A0A7Y3BWB6-F1
#
_cell.length_a   1.000
_cell.length_b   1.000
_cell.length_c   1.000
_cell.angle_alpha   90.00
_cell.angle_beta   90.00
_cell.angle_gamma   90.00
#
_symmetry.space_group_name_H-M   'P 1'
#
loop_
_entity.id
_entity.type
_entity.pdbx_description
1 polymer ?
#
loop_
_entity_poly.entity_id
_entity_poly.type
_entity_poly.pdbx_seq_one_letter_code
_entity_poly.pdbx_strand_id
1 'polypeptide(L)' 'TDMTEGVQADERANRFFMARTPLRRWGQPDDFESIAVFLASNGSSFVTGAEFLVDGGFSAS' A
#
# COMPACT_ATOMS: atom_id res chain seq x y z
N THR A 1 -6.88 10.28 -2.42
CA THR A 1 -6.48 10.72 -3.78
C THR A 1 -7.65 10.53 -4.71
N ASP A 2 -7.69 11.24 -5.84
CA ASP A 2 -8.80 11.23 -6.80
C ASP A 2 -9.25 9.80 -7.18
N MET A 3 -8.29 8.88 -7.37
CA MET A 3 -8.56 7.48 -7.74
C MET A 3 -9.33 6.68 -6.67
N THR A 4 -9.24 7.06 -5.38
CA THR A 4 -9.86 6.33 -4.26
C THR A 4 -10.93 7.14 -3.54
N GLU A 5 -11.17 8.38 -3.94
CA GLU A 5 -12.08 9.30 -3.27
C GLU A 5 -13.51 8.75 -3.16
N GLY A 6 -14.05 8.20 -4.24
CA GLY A 6 -15.40 7.60 -4.24
C GLY A 6 -15.54 6.42 -3.28
N VAL A 7 -14.48 5.61 -3.11
CA VAL A 7 -14.47 4.47 -2.17
C VAL A 7 -14.34 4.95 -0.73
N GLN A 8 -13.56 6.00 -0.49
CA GLN A 8 -13.40 6.59 0.84
C GLN A 8 -14.68 7.29 1.32
N ALA A 9 -15.43 7.92 0.39
CA ALA A 9 -16.70 8.58 0.67
C ALA A 9 -17.85 7.58 0.94
N ASP A 10 -17.79 6.37 0.37
CA ASP A 10 -18.72 5.30 0.73
C ASP A 10 -18.33 4.71 2.10
N GLU A 11 -19.11 5.03 3.13
CA GLU A 11 -18.84 4.56 4.48
C GLU A 11 -18.77 3.03 4.62
N ARG A 12 -19.59 2.29 3.86
CA ARG A 12 -19.61 0.83 3.94
C ARG A 12 -18.33 0.27 3.34
N ALA A 13 -17.93 0.77 2.17
CA ALA A 13 -16.69 0.36 1.52
C ALA A 13 -15.48 0.75 2.38
N ASN A 14 -15.44 1.99 2.85
CA ASN A 14 -14.36 2.48 3.71
C ASN A 14 -14.20 1.63 4.98
N ARG A 15 -15.31 1.33 5.68
CA ARG A 15 -15.27 0.43 6.86
C ARG A 15 -14.77 -0.97 6.52
N PHE A 16 -15.15 -1.52 5.36
CA PHE A 16 -14.67 -2.83 4.92
C PHE A 16 -13.15 -2.84 4.74
N PHE A 17 -12.60 -1.87 4.00
CA PHE A 17 -11.15 -1.78 3.80
C PHE A 17 -10.41 -1.52 5.11
N MET A 18 -10.90 -0.60 5.94
CA MET A 18 -10.30 -0.35 7.26
C MET A 18 -10.37 -1.55 8.18
N ALA A 19 -11.42 -2.38 8.13
CA ALA A 19 -11.52 -3.57 8.97
C ALA A 19 -10.50 -4.64 8.56
N ARG A 20 -10.22 -4.75 7.25
CA ARG A 20 -9.34 -5.78 6.71
C ARG A 20 -7.87 -5.38 6.77
N THR A 21 -7.52 -4.13 6.50
CA THR A 21 -6.14 -3.64 6.57
C THR A 21 -5.65 -3.57 8.02
N PRO A 22 -4.62 -4.34 8.43
CA PRO A 22 -4.09 -4.31 9.80
C PRO A 22 -3.70 -2.91 10.30
N LEU A 23 -3.13 -2.06 9.44
CA LEU A 23 -2.77 -0.69 9.81
C LEU A 23 -3.96 0.29 9.95
N ARG A 24 -5.20 -0.12 9.62
CA ARG A 24 -6.42 0.67 9.81
C ARG A 24 -6.40 2.08 9.21
N ARG A 25 -5.65 2.25 8.13
CA ARG A 25 -5.58 3.51 7.37
C ARG A 25 -5.34 3.25 5.89
N TRP A 26 -5.70 4.23 5.07
CA TRP A 26 -5.31 4.25 3.68
C TRP A 26 -3.81 4.55 3.53
N GLY A 27 -3.21 3.96 2.50
CA GLY A 27 -1.86 4.28 2.10
C GLY A 27 -1.73 5.75 1.70
N GLN A 28 -0.59 6.33 2.03
CA GLN A 28 -0.16 7.65 1.61
C GLN A 28 1.01 7.50 0.63
N PRO A 29 1.29 8.52 -0.20
CA PRO A 29 2.46 8.49 -1.09
C PRO A 29 3.76 8.13 -0.36
N ASP A 30 3.94 8.66 0.85
CA ASP A 30 5.11 8.47 1.71
C ASP A 30 5.35 6.98 2.07
N ASP A 31 4.31 6.13 2.08
CA ASP A 31 4.45 4.69 2.35
C ASP A 31 5.25 3.97 1.25
N PHE A 32 5.35 4.55 0.06
CA PHE A 32 6.06 3.97 -1.09
C PHE A 32 7.48 4.50 -1.27
N GLU A 33 7.86 5.59 -0.61
CA GLU A 33 9.13 6.27 -0.86
C GLU A 33 10.33 5.34 -0.62
N SER A 34 10.34 4.65 0.51
CA SER A 34 11.47 3.79 0.90
C SER A 34 11.63 2.59 -0.03
N ILE A 35 10.53 1.97 -0.48
CA ILE A 35 10.62 0.83 -1.41
C ILE A 35 11.06 1.30 -2.80
N ALA A 36 10.60 2.47 -3.26
CA ALA A 36 11.03 3.02 -4.53
C ALA A 36 12.54 3.31 -4.53
N VAL A 37 13.05 3.92 -3.45
CA VAL A 37 14.49 4.15 -3.27
C VAL A 37 15.25 2.83 -3.23
N PHE A 38 14.79 1.82 -2.48
CA PHE A 38 15.43 0.51 -2.43
C PHE A 38 15.54 -0.11 -3.83
N LEU A 39 14.43 -0.17 -4.56
CA LEU A 39 14.36 -0.76 -5.90
C LEU A 39 15.26 -0.02 -6.91
N ALA A 40 15.40 1.30 -6.79
CA ALA A 40 16.27 2.11 -7.63
C ALA A 40 17.75 2.10 -7.20
N SER A 41 18.07 1.55 -6.03
CA SER A 41 19.43 1.58 -5.46
C SER A 41 20.27 0.36 -5.86
N ASN A 42 21.58 0.42 -5.61
CA ASN A 42 22.44 -0.77 -5.71
C ASN A 42 22.09 -1.87 -4.68
N GLY A 43 21.31 -1.55 -3.64
CA GLY A 43 20.85 -2.49 -2.63
C GLY A 43 19.91 -3.58 -3.19
N SER A 44 19.27 -3.31 -4.33
CA SER A 44 18.41 -4.26 -5.04
C SER A 44 19.11 -4.96 -6.22
N SER A 45 20.44 -4.84 -6.36
CA SER A 45 21.19 -5.30 -7.56
C SER A 45 21.04 -6.79 -7.92
N PHE A 46 20.64 -7.64 -6.98
CA PHE A 46 20.35 -9.07 -7.22
C PHE A 46 18.87 -9.44 -6.98
N VAL A 47 18.00 -8.44 -6.86
CA VAL A 47 16.57 -8.60 -6.69
C VAL A 47 15.89 -8.34 -8.03
N THR A 48 15.37 -9.40 -8.65
CA THR A 48 14.63 -9.32 -9.92
C THR A 48 13.49 -10.34 -9.91
N GLY A 49 12.38 -10.01 -10.57
CA GLY A 49 11.18 -10.87 -10.64
C GLY A 49 10.43 -11.04 -9.31
N ALA A 50 10.72 -10.21 -8.31
CA ALA A 50 10.07 -10.26 -7.00
C ALA A 50 8.94 -9.22 -6.89
N GLU A 51 7.90 -9.57 -6.12
CA GLU A 51 6.81 -8.66 -5.76
C GLU A 51 6.99 -8.16 -4.32
N PHE A 52 6.79 -6.86 -4.12
CA PHE A 52 6.82 -6.23 -2.80
C PHE A 52 5.46 -5.61 -2.52
N LEU A 53 4.75 -6.15 -1.52
CA LEU A 53 3.44 -5.65 -1.11
C LEU A 53 3.58 -4.48 -0.13
N VAL A 54 3.08 -3.32 -0.54
CA VAL A 54 2.98 -2.10 0.28
C VAL A 54 1.51 -1.74 0.44
N ASP A 55 0.80 -2.53 1.26
CA ASP A 55 -0.66 -2.49 1.36
C ASP A 55 -1.18 -2.41 2.80
N GLY A 56 -0.30 -2.10 3.75
CA GLY A 56 -0.62 -2.05 5.17
C GLY A 56 -1.07 -3.39 5.77
N GLY A 57 -0.76 -4.51 5.11
CA GLY A 57 -1.07 -5.88 5.52
C GLY A 57 -2.38 -6.43 4.96
N PHE A 58 -3.03 -5.73 4.03
CA PHE A 58 -4.33 -6.13 3.48
C PHE A 58 -4.29 -7.52 2.82
N SER A 59 -3.26 -7.83 2.04
CA SER A 59 -3.14 -9.11 1.34
C SER A 59 -2.89 -10.30 2.28
N ALA A 60 -2.41 -10.03 3.50
CA ALA A 60 -2.12 -11.05 4.49
C ALA A 60 -3.25 -11.24 5.52
N SER A 61 -4.42 -10.61 5.29
CA SER A 61 -5.56 -10.53 6.23
C SER A 61 -6.80 -11.34 5.85
#